data_AF-A0A451A600-F1
#
_entry.id   AF-A0A451A600-F1
#
_cell.length_a   1.000
_cell.length_b   1.000
_cell.length_c   1.000
_cell.angle_alpha   90.00
_cell.angle_beta   90.00
_cell.angle_gamma   90.00
#
_symmetry.space_group_name_H-M   'P 1'
#
loop_
_entity.id
_entity.type
_entity.pdbx_description
1 polymer ?
#
loop_
_entity_poly.entity_id
_entity_poly.type
_entity_poly.pdbx_seq_one_letter_code
_entity_poly.pdbx_strand_id
1 'polypeptide(L)' 'MWQDPIVAETRSLRDEYVRQFNYNINEVFKDLMEKQAAHPERIVALSPRKPAGSTVTAQQYAPADARTSCG' A
#
# COMPACT_ATOMS: atom_id res chain seq x y z
N MET A 1 22.31 10.03 7.65
CA MET A 1 21.33 9.27 6.84
C MET A 1 21.81 7.83 6.78
N TRP A 2 21.03 6.87 7.27
CA TRP A 2 21.39 5.45 7.23
C TRP A 2 20.98 4.89 5.87
N GLN A 3 21.93 4.32 5.12
CA GLN A 3 21.66 3.57 3.90
C GLN A 3 21.54 2.08 4.24
N ASP A 4 20.36 1.50 4.05
CA ASP A 4 20.15 0.07 4.26
C ASP A 4 20.77 -0.72 3.08
N PRO A 5 21.70 -1.66 3.34
CA PRO A 5 22.35 -2.44 2.30
C PRO A 5 21.36 -3.27 1.46
N ILE A 6 20.27 -3.77 2.05
CA ILE A 6 19.26 -4.59 1.34
C ILE A 6 18.49 -3.72 0.35
N VAL A 7 18.16 -2.50 0.76
CA VAL A 7 17.47 -1.53 -0.11
C VAL A 7 18.37 -1.11 -1.27
N ALA A 8 19.67 -0.91 -1.01
CA ALA A 8 20.63 -0.55 -2.05
C ALA A 8 20.74 -1.66 -3.11
N GLU A 9 20.90 -2.92 -2.67
CA GLU A 9 20.95 -4.08 -3.57
C GLU A 9 19.66 -4.22 -4.40
N THR A 10 18.50 -4.12 -3.75
CA THR A 10 17.20 -4.19 -4.42
C THR A 10 17.05 -3.12 -5.50
N ARG A 11 17.56 -1.90 -5.24
CA ARG A 11 17.55 -0.80 -6.22
C ARG A 11 18.48 -1.10 -7.39
N SER A 12 19.69 -1.58 -7.14
CA SER A 12 20.64 -1.96 -8.20
C SER A 12 20.06 -3.03 -9.13
N LEU A 13 19.46 -4.09 -8.57
CA LEU A 13 18.81 -5.13 -9.36
C LEU A 13 17.65 -4.59 -10.21
N ARG A 14 16.87 -3.65 -9.66
CA ARG A 14 15.79 -3.00 -10.40
C ARG A 14 16.33 -2.14 -11.55
N ASP A 15 17.39 -1.39 -11.33
CA ASP A 15 18.04 -0.56 -12.36
C ASP A 15 18.62 -1.41 -13.48
N GLU A 16 19.32 -2.51 -13.15
CA GLU A 16 19.86 -3.44 -14.14
C GLU A 16 18.76 -4.04 -15.02
N TYR A 17 17.64 -4.42 -14.41
CA TYR A 17 16.49 -4.95 -15.13
C TYR A 17 15.86 -3.89 -16.05
N VAL A 18 15.60 -2.68 -15.55
CA VAL A 18 15.01 -1.58 -16.33
C VAL A 18 15.93 -1.11 -17.46
N ARG A 19 17.26 -1.24 -17.29
CA ARG A 19 18.25 -0.94 -18.34
C ARG A 19 18.07 -1.81 -19.58
N GLN A 20 17.62 -3.06 -19.42
CA GLN A 20 17.35 -3.96 -20.55
C GLN A 20 16.20 -3.44 -21.44
N PHE A 21 15.31 -2.64 -20.87
CA PHE A 21 14.15 -2.03 -21.54
C PHE A 21 14.37 -0.54 -21.86
N ASN A 22 15.63 -0.08 -21.89
CA ASN A 22 15.98 1.33 -22.16
C ASN A 22 15.23 2.33 -21.25
N TYR A 23 14.94 1.95 -20.01
CA TYR A 23 14.15 2.76 -19.06
C TYR A 23 12.71 3.06 -19.52
N ASN A 24 12.17 2.28 -20.45
CA ASN A 24 10.77 2.35 -20.85
C ASN A 24 9.88 1.59 -19.86
N ILE A 25 9.21 2.31 -18.97
CA ILE A 25 8.31 1.75 -17.96
C ILE A 25 7.19 0.90 -18.59
N ASN A 26 6.71 1.28 -19.78
CA ASN A 26 5.63 0.54 -20.43
C ASN A 26 6.07 -0.85 -20.89
N GLU A 27 7.32 -1.00 -21.31
CA GLU A 27 7.88 -2.29 -21.74
C GLU A 27 8.12 -3.22 -20.55
N VAL A 28 8.67 -2.68 -19.47
CA VAL A 28 8.84 -3.40 -18.20
C VAL A 28 7.50 -3.92 -17.70
N PHE A 29 6.46 -3.07 -17.74
CA PHE A 29 5.12 -3.46 -17.32
C PHE A 29 4.54 -4.58 -18.19
N LYS A 30 4.72 -4.51 -19.52
CA LYS A 30 4.27 -5.57 -20.44
C LYS A 30 4.95 -6.90 -20.13
N ASP A 31 6.27 -6.93 -19.94
CA ASP A 31 7.01 -8.15 -19.61
C ASP A 31 6.52 -8.77 -18.27
N LEU A 32 6.24 -7.94 -17.26
CA LEU A 32 5.67 -8.41 -16.00
C LEU A 32 4.27 -9.01 -16.17
N MET A 33 3.42 -8.40 -16.99
CA MET A 33 2.09 -8.94 -17.31
C MET A 33 2.18 -10.25 -18.09
N GLU A 34 3.11 -10.38 -19.03
CA GLU A 34 3.36 -11.62 -19.77
C GLU A 34 3.84 -12.74 -18.84
N LYS A 35 4.79 -12.45 -17.95
CA LYS A 35 5.26 -13.41 -16.93
C LYS A 35 4.14 -13.83 -15.98
N GLN A 36 3.27 -12.90 -15.60
CA GLN A 36 2.10 -13.21 -14.78
C GLN A 36 1.13 -14.12 -15.54
N ALA A 37 0.81 -13.80 -16.81
CA ALA A 37 -0.08 -14.59 -17.64
C ALA A 37 0.45 -16.00 -17.96
N ALA A 38 1.77 -16.17 -18.00
CA ALA A 38 2.42 -17.47 -18.19
C ALA A 38 2.28 -18.41 -16.97
N HIS A 39 2.04 -17.86 -15.78
CA HIS A 39 1.93 -18.61 -14.53
C HIS A 39 0.59 -18.38 -13.81
N PRO A 40 -0.56 -18.69 -14.44
CA PRO A 40 -1.87 -18.46 -13.85
C PRO A 40 -2.09 -19.28 -12.57
N GLU A 41 -1.38 -20.40 -12.40
CA GLU A 41 -1.44 -21.25 -11.21
C GLU A 41 -0.89 -20.58 -9.94
N ARG A 42 -0.06 -19.54 -10.09
CA ARG A 42 0.54 -18.79 -8.98
C ARG A 42 -0.24 -17.53 -8.63
N ILE A 43 -1.23 -17.15 -9.44
CA ILE A 43 -2.04 -15.95 -9.21
C ILE A 43 -3.16 -16.29 -8.23
N VAL A 44 -3.08 -15.75 -7.02
CA VAL A 44 -4.14 -15.91 -6.01
C VAL A 44 -5.15 -14.76 -6.16
N ALA A 45 -6.33 -15.06 -6.67
CA ALA A 45 -7.47 -14.15 -6.65
C ALA A 45 -8.17 -14.22 -5.27
N LEU A 46 -7.91 -13.26 -4.40
CA LEU A 46 -8.60 -13.14 -3.11
C LEU A 46 -9.88 -12.34 -3.27
N SER A 47 -11.00 -12.88 -2.76
CA SER A 47 -12.26 -12.15 -2.68
C SER A 47 -12.14 -10.94 -1.74
N PRO A 48 -12.81 -9.81 -2.04
CA PRO A 48 -12.78 -8.63 -1.17
C PRO A 48 -13.23 -8.96 0.26
N ARG A 49 -12.48 -8.50 1.27
CA ARG A 49 -12.91 -8.59 2.68
C ARG A 49 -14.12 -7.69 2.89
N LYS A 50 -15.22 -8.27 3.38
CA LYS A 50 -16.37 -7.49 3.87
C LYS A 50 -15.91 -6.73 5.12
N PRO A 51 -16.08 -5.40 5.19
CA PRO A 51 -15.78 -4.66 6.41
C PRO A 51 -16.71 -5.20 7.52
N ALA A 52 -16.13 -5.71 8.60
CA ALA A 52 -16.90 -5.94 9.82
C ALA A 52 -17.35 -4.56 10.29
N GLY A 53 -18.67 -4.32 10.31
CA GLY A 53 -19.23 -3.02 10.64
C GLY A 53 -18.61 -2.50 11.92
N SER A 54 -17.77 -1.48 11.81
CA SER A 54 -17.23 -0.76 12.95
C SER A 54 -18.42 -0.08 13.63
N THR A 55 -18.92 -0.68 14.70
CA THR A 55 -19.80 -0.03 15.66
C THR A 55 -18.98 1.06 16.34
N VAL A 56 -18.82 2.20 15.66
CA VAL A 56 -18.42 3.43 16.32
C VAL A 56 -19.60 3.81 17.19
N THR A 57 -19.57 3.35 18.44
CA THR A 57 -20.41 3.90 19.50
C THR A 57 -20.11 5.39 19.55
N ALA A 58 -21.03 6.19 19.03
CA ALA A 58 -20.99 7.63 19.14
C ALA A 58 -20.88 7.98 20.63
N GLN A 59 -19.68 8.36 21.06
CA GLN A 59 -19.47 8.92 22.39
C GLN A 59 -20.27 10.22 22.44
N GLN A 60 -21.37 10.14 23.18
CA GLN A 60 -22.22 11.26 23.52
C GLN A 60 -21.37 12.26 24.31
N TYR A 61 -20.98 13.36 23.67
CA TYR A 61 -20.49 14.53 24.38
C TYR A 61 -21.68 15.13 25.13
N ALA A 62 -21.75 14.86 26.43
CA ALA A 62 -22.63 15.58 27.34
C ALA A 62 -22.23 17.06 27.31
N PRO A 63 -23.15 18.03 27.15
CA PRO A 63 -22.81 19.43 27.31
C PRO A 63 -22.49 19.67 28.80
N ALA A 64 -21.26 20.08 29.08
CA ALA A 64 -20.88 20.57 30.40
C ALA A 64 -21.71 21.82 30.72
N ASP A 65 -22.53 21.74 31.75
CA ASP A 65 -23.32 22.85 32.28
C ASP A 65 -22.42 24.04 32.64
N ALA A 66 -22.51 25.11 31.85
CA ALA A 66 -21.94 26.40 32.18
C ALA A 66 -22.96 27.20 33.01
N ARG A 67 -22.82 27.14 34.34
CA ARG A 67 -23.37 28.19 35.23
C ARG A 67 -22.32 28.66 36.21
N THR A 68 -21.65 29.72 35.75
CA THR A 68 -20.86 30.73 36.43
C THR A 68 -21.29 30.98 37.88
N SER A 69 -20.33 30.84 38.81
CA SER A 69 -20.38 31.41 40.16
C SER A 69 -19.17 32.34 40.30
N CYS A 70 -19.43 33.64 40.27
CA CYS A 70 -18.52 34.69 40.77
C CYS A 70 -19.39 35.84 41.26
N GLY A 71 -19.36 36.09 42.57
CA GLY A 71 -19.98 37.21 43.28
C GLY A 71 -19.44 37.22 44.70
#